data_AF-A0AAD8U1L0-F1
#
_entry.id   AF-A0AAD8U1L0-F1
#
_cell.length_a   1.000
_cell.length_b   1.000
_cell.length_c   1.000
_cell.angle_alpha   90.00
_cell.angle_beta   90.00
_cell.angle_gamma   90.00
#
_symmetry.space_group_name_H-M   'P 1'
#
loop_
_entity.id
_entity.type
_entity.pdbx_description
1 polymer ?
#
loop_
_entity_poly.entity_id
_entity_poly.type
_entity_poly.pdbx_seq_one_letter_code
_entity_poly.pdbx_strand_id
1 'polypeptide(L)'
;MAAARGQKTLATLVKSLRSGPISNSSAPRLRHLPSLRRTFSLYDQINLIDSVPEDQLRFQSYDDTGFNINNVKYEGSLLIVENKIMTWTPKTFADITAESLSIFKVVHPIPEILILGCGKYVQPVSPELRKFIRSTGMKLEAIDSRNAASTYNILNEEGRPVAAAVLPFGVDS
;
A
#
# COMPACT_ATOMS: atom_id res chain seq x y z
N MET A 1 1.66 -49.60 52.70
CA MET A 1 1.07 -48.55 51.82
C MET A 1 1.02 -47.27 52.65
N ALA A 2 1.99 -46.37 52.51
CA ALA A 2 2.08 -45.31 51.49
C ALA A 2 1.27 -44.06 51.89
N ALA A 3 1.96 -43.05 52.43
CA ALA A 3 1.61 -41.64 52.32
C ALA A 3 2.79 -40.72 52.72
N ALA A 4 2.90 -39.63 51.96
CA ALA A 4 3.50 -38.33 52.30
C ALA A 4 5.03 -38.16 52.40
N ARG A 5 5.58 -37.33 51.50
CA ARG A 5 6.50 -36.22 51.86
C ARG A 5 6.66 -35.23 50.69
N GLY A 6 5.90 -34.13 50.77
CA GLY A 6 6.21 -32.88 50.10
C GLY A 6 7.15 -32.01 50.96
N GLN A 7 7.61 -30.90 50.37
CA GLN A 7 8.47 -29.85 50.94
C GLN A 7 9.98 -30.14 50.92
N LYS A 8 10.67 -29.82 49.81
CA LYS A 8 12.11 -29.46 49.85
C LYS A 8 12.70 -28.73 48.63
N THR A 9 11.91 -28.17 47.71
CA THR A 9 12.45 -27.54 46.49
C THR A 9 12.27 -26.02 46.37
N LEU A 10 11.55 -25.35 47.28
CA LEU A 10 11.28 -23.89 47.20
C LEU A 10 12.24 -23.00 48.01
N ALA A 11 13.11 -23.56 48.85
CA ALA A 11 13.99 -22.76 49.71
C ALA A 11 15.25 -22.22 48.97
N THR A 12 15.62 -22.81 47.84
CA THR A 12 16.86 -22.46 47.14
C THR A 12 16.68 -21.23 46.23
N LEU A 13 15.46 -20.97 45.74
CA LEU A 13 15.21 -19.87 44.80
C LEU A 13 15.15 -18.49 45.49
N VAL A 14 14.69 -18.43 46.74
CA VAL A 14 14.53 -17.18 47.50
C VAL A 14 15.88 -16.61 47.95
N LYS A 15 16.92 -17.44 48.06
CA LYS A 15 18.24 -17.01 48.55
C LYS A 15 19.11 -16.32 47.50
N SER A 16 18.71 -16.35 46.22
CA SER A 16 19.44 -15.68 45.13
C SER A 16 18.95 -14.27 44.82
N LEU A 17 17.91 -13.76 45.51
CA LEU A 17 17.30 -12.45 45.21
C LEU A 17 17.55 -11.36 46.27
N ARG A 18 18.51 -11.54 47.19
CA ARG A 18 18.87 -10.48 48.14
C ARG A 18 20.37 -10.38 48.35
N SER A 19 21.04 -9.56 47.55
CA SER A 19 22.05 -8.57 47.97
C SER A 19 22.71 -7.89 46.76
N GLY A 20 22.57 -6.56 46.65
CA GLY A 20 23.27 -5.71 45.68
C GLY A 20 22.49 -4.44 45.30
N PRO A 21 23.00 -3.21 45.54
CA PRO A 21 22.25 -1.97 45.41
C PRO A 21 22.26 -1.36 44.00
N ILE A 22 21.30 -0.45 43.80
CA ILE A 22 20.87 0.23 42.58
C ILE A 22 21.99 1.08 41.94
N SER A 23 22.19 0.94 40.62
CA SER A 23 22.67 2.04 39.78
C SER A 23 22.00 2.05 38.40
N ASN A 24 21.32 3.17 38.15
CA ASN A 24 20.89 3.79 36.90
C ASN A 24 20.17 2.98 35.80
N SER A 25 18.91 3.35 35.66
CA SER A 25 18.01 3.19 34.52
C SER A 25 18.68 3.37 33.16
N SER A 26 18.53 2.38 32.28
CA SER A 26 18.45 2.61 30.85
C SER A 26 17.29 1.79 30.27
N ALA A 27 16.26 2.50 29.86
CA ALA A 27 15.10 1.97 29.15
C ALA A 27 15.55 1.09 27.96
N PRO A 28 14.75 0.08 27.56
CA PRO A 28 15.09 -0.73 26.40
C PRO A 28 15.23 0.21 25.20
N ARG A 29 16.42 0.27 24.61
CA ARG A 29 16.70 1.04 23.39
C ARG A 29 15.75 0.53 22.31
N LEU A 30 14.69 1.29 22.03
CA LEU A 30 13.90 1.17 20.80
C LEU A 30 14.89 1.21 19.64
N ARG A 31 15.15 0.03 19.06
CA ARG A 31 15.98 -0.08 17.87
C ARG A 31 15.30 0.77 16.81
N HIS A 32 16.04 1.76 16.33
CA HIS A 32 15.66 2.69 15.29
C HIS A 32 15.00 1.91 14.14
N LEU A 33 13.68 2.09 13.97
CA LEU A 33 12.99 1.55 12.81
C LEU A 33 13.64 2.20 11.57
N PRO A 34 14.13 1.41 10.60
CA PRO A 34 14.64 1.96 9.37
C PRO A 34 13.52 2.78 8.72
N SER A 35 13.87 3.94 8.14
CA SER A 35 12.90 4.75 7.41
C SER A 35 12.26 3.89 6.33
N LEU A 36 10.94 4.02 6.17
CA LEU A 36 10.15 3.26 5.18
C LEU A 36 10.83 3.25 3.79
N ARG A 37 11.54 4.33 3.43
CA ARG A 37 12.36 4.46 2.21
C ARG A 37 13.42 3.35 2.02
N ARG A 38 13.99 2.80 3.09
CA ARG A 38 15.04 1.76 2.99
C ARG A 38 14.45 0.35 2.89
N THR A 39 13.26 0.13 3.44
CA THR A 39 12.49 -1.11 3.25
C THR A 39 12.04 -1.23 1.79
N PHE A 40 11.64 -0.13 1.14
CA PHE A 40 11.17 -0.14 -0.26
C PHE A 40 12.21 -0.61 -1.29
N SER A 41 13.52 -0.40 -1.07
CA SER A 41 14.56 -0.89 -1.99
C SER A 41 14.81 -2.41 -1.87
N LEU A 42 14.38 -3.04 -0.78
CA LEU A 42 14.57 -4.48 -0.56
C LEU A 42 13.42 -5.32 -1.11
N TYR A 43 12.22 -4.74 -1.24
CA TYR A 43 11.09 -5.42 -1.88
C TYR A 43 11.32 -5.65 -3.38
N ASP A 44 12.09 -4.80 -4.05
CA ASP A 44 12.48 -4.98 -5.45
C ASP A 44 13.38 -6.23 -5.66
N GLN A 45 13.99 -6.75 -4.59
CA GLN A 45 14.91 -7.91 -4.64
C GLN A 45 14.30 -9.21 -4.11
N ILE A 46 13.07 -9.20 -3.59
CA ILE A 46 12.42 -10.39 -3.04
C ILE A 46 11.06 -10.57 -3.72
N ASN A 47 11.09 -11.04 -4.97
CA ASN A 47 9.93 -11.70 -5.58
C ASN A 47 9.79 -13.10 -4.95
N LEU A 48 9.35 -13.17 -3.68
CA LEU A 48 8.97 -14.43 -3.00
C LEU A 48 7.45 -14.49 -2.78
N ILE A 49 6.69 -14.21 -3.83
CA ILE A 49 5.26 -14.52 -3.86
C ILE A 49 4.99 -15.28 -5.15
N ASP A 50 5.31 -16.58 -5.14
CA ASP A 50 5.05 -17.53 -6.23
C ASP A 50 3.59 -18.06 -6.21
N SER A 51 2.66 -17.39 -5.53
CA SER A 51 1.24 -17.73 -5.57
C SER A 51 0.36 -16.52 -5.33
N VAL A 52 0.44 -15.56 -6.25
CA VAL A 52 -0.62 -14.57 -6.41
C VAL A 52 -1.83 -15.32 -6.98
N PRO A 53 -3.05 -15.17 -6.43
CA PRO A 53 -4.25 -15.70 -7.07
C PRO A 53 -4.27 -15.24 -8.53
N GLU A 54 -4.47 -16.16 -9.49
CA GLU A 54 -4.45 -15.86 -10.94
C GLU A 54 -5.38 -14.69 -11.31
N ASP A 55 -6.37 -14.42 -10.47
CA ASP A 55 -7.35 -13.36 -10.63
C ASP A 55 -6.92 -11.98 -10.11
N GLN A 56 -5.68 -11.73 -9.64
CA GLN A 56 -5.27 -10.38 -9.22
C GLN A 56 -4.52 -9.61 -10.32
N LEU A 57 -4.91 -8.37 -10.58
CA LEU A 57 -4.18 -7.47 -11.48
C LEU A 57 -2.88 -7.01 -10.83
N ARG A 58 -1.79 -7.10 -11.60
CA ARG A 58 -0.47 -6.63 -11.22
C ARG A 58 0.17 -5.84 -12.34
N PHE A 59 0.54 -4.60 -12.05
CA PHE A 59 1.46 -3.85 -12.90
C PHE A 59 2.84 -4.50 -12.87
N GLN A 60 3.35 -4.87 -14.04
CA GLN A 60 4.67 -5.52 -14.20
C GLN A 60 5.72 -4.53 -14.72
N SER A 61 5.34 -3.72 -15.70
CA SER A 61 6.19 -2.67 -16.26
C SER A 61 5.35 -1.52 -16.83
N TYR A 62 6.00 -0.42 -17.18
CA TYR A 62 5.39 0.72 -17.84
C TYR A 62 6.37 1.30 -18.85
N ASP A 63 5.83 2.04 -19.82
CA ASP A 63 6.58 2.84 -20.77
C ASP A 63 5.98 4.24 -20.84
N ASP A 64 6.44 5.06 -21.78
CA ASP A 64 5.96 6.44 -21.94
C ASP A 64 4.49 6.49 -22.38
N THR A 65 3.96 5.40 -22.95
CA THR A 65 2.63 5.33 -23.58
C THR A 65 1.60 4.57 -22.77
N GLY A 66 2.01 3.70 -21.84
CA GLY A 66 1.09 2.90 -21.05
C GLY A 66 1.77 1.92 -20.10
N PHE A 67 1.10 0.78 -19.90
CA PHE A 67 1.39 -0.16 -18.81
C PHE A 67 1.32 -1.61 -19.30
N ASN A 68 2.15 -2.48 -18.72
CA ASN A 68 2.03 -3.92 -18.86
C ASN A 68 1.43 -4.50 -17.57
N ILE A 69 0.24 -5.08 -17.67
CA ILE A 69 -0.51 -5.63 -16.54
C ILE A 69 -0.85 -7.08 -16.88
N ASN A 70 -0.42 -8.02 -16.02
CA ASN A 70 -0.61 -9.46 -16.24
C ASN A 70 -0.20 -9.92 -17.65
N ASN A 71 0.98 -9.49 -18.11
CA ASN A 71 1.56 -9.80 -19.43
C ASN A 71 0.77 -9.25 -20.64
N VAL A 72 -0.19 -8.35 -20.41
CA VAL A 72 -0.94 -7.65 -21.46
C VAL A 72 -0.54 -6.18 -21.47
N LYS A 73 -0.19 -5.67 -22.65
CA LYS A 73 0.09 -4.24 -22.85
C LYS A 73 -1.23 -3.47 -22.99
N TYR A 74 -1.37 -2.44 -22.15
CA TYR A 74 -2.46 -1.47 -22.19
C TYR A 74 -1.89 -0.10 -22.51
N GLU A 75 -2.39 0.53 -23.58
CA GLU A 75 -1.95 1.86 -23.99
C GLU A 75 -2.90 2.95 -23.48
N GLY A 76 -2.32 4.11 -23.17
CA GLY A 76 -3.04 5.26 -22.65
C GLY A 76 -3.35 5.16 -21.16
N SER A 77 -4.23 6.05 -20.74
CA SER A 77 -4.64 6.17 -19.34
C SER A 77 -5.61 5.07 -18.96
N LEU A 78 -5.47 4.57 -17.75
CA LEU A 78 -6.24 3.43 -17.26
C LEU A 78 -7.00 3.77 -15.99
N LEU A 79 -8.20 3.20 -15.89
CA LEU A 79 -8.99 3.16 -14.68
C LEU A 79 -9.13 1.71 -14.25
N ILE A 80 -8.79 1.44 -12.99
CA ILE A 80 -8.84 0.10 -12.41
C ILE A 80 -9.74 0.13 -11.19
N VAL A 81 -10.76 -0.73 -11.22
CA VAL A 81 -11.77 -0.87 -10.17
C VAL A 81 -12.16 -2.33 -10.04
N GLU A 82 -12.11 -2.89 -8.83
CA GLU A 82 -12.44 -4.30 -8.57
C GLU A 82 -11.79 -5.27 -9.57
N ASN A 83 -10.49 -5.07 -9.77
CA ASN A 83 -9.71 -5.94 -10.63
C ASN A 83 -10.16 -5.95 -12.10
N LYS A 84 -10.88 -4.91 -12.54
CA LYS A 84 -11.28 -4.66 -13.92
C LYS A 84 -10.52 -3.46 -14.44
N ILE A 85 -9.94 -3.60 -15.63
CA ILE A 85 -9.21 -2.53 -16.32
C ILE A 85 -10.16 -1.91 -17.34
N MET A 86 -10.22 -0.59 -17.36
CA MET A 86 -10.95 0.18 -18.35
C MET A 86 -10.03 1.26 -18.93
N THR A 87 -10.20 1.55 -20.21
CA THR A 87 -9.61 2.74 -20.80
C THR A 87 -10.20 3.99 -20.16
N TRP A 88 -9.35 4.97 -19.87
CA TRP A 88 -9.73 6.21 -19.23
C TRP A 88 -9.43 7.40 -20.14
N THR A 89 -10.41 8.27 -20.34
CA THR A 89 -10.35 9.35 -21.34
C THR A 89 -9.26 10.40 -21.12
N PRO A 90 -8.96 10.87 -19.88
CA PRO A 90 -7.95 11.90 -19.64
C PRO A 90 -6.59 11.55 -20.23
N LYS A 91 -5.99 12.48 -20.99
CA LYS A 91 -4.65 12.30 -21.58
C LYS A 91 -3.58 13.10 -20.83
N THR A 92 -3.99 14.18 -20.18
CA THR A 92 -3.16 15.05 -19.36
C THR A 92 -3.74 15.16 -17.96
N PHE A 93 -2.97 15.70 -17.01
CA PHE A 93 -3.46 15.94 -15.66
C PHE A 93 -4.62 16.96 -15.63
N ALA A 94 -4.60 17.94 -16.54
CA ALA A 94 -5.64 18.96 -16.64
C ALA A 94 -7.02 18.38 -17.04
N ASP A 95 -7.02 17.25 -17.74
CA ASP A 95 -8.26 16.56 -18.17
C ASP A 95 -8.93 15.79 -17.01
N ILE A 96 -8.28 15.69 -15.85
CA ILE A 96 -8.79 14.95 -14.69
C ILE A 96 -9.79 15.82 -13.94
N THR A 97 -11.07 15.47 -14.08
CA THR A 97 -12.19 16.21 -13.50
C THR A 97 -13.10 15.27 -12.69
N ALA A 98 -14.03 15.86 -11.95
CA ALA A 98 -15.07 15.09 -11.27
C ALA A 98 -15.93 14.26 -12.25
N GLU A 99 -16.08 14.75 -13.49
CA GLU A 99 -16.79 14.05 -14.55
C GLU A 99 -16.00 12.85 -15.08
N SER A 100 -14.69 13.01 -15.31
CA SER A 100 -13.84 11.91 -15.78
C SER A 100 -13.71 10.78 -14.76
N LEU A 101 -14.00 11.05 -13.48
CA LEU A 101 -14.03 10.09 -12.37
C LEU A 101 -15.45 9.76 -11.88
N SER A 102 -16.49 10.15 -12.64
CA SER A 102 -17.91 10.01 -12.24
C SER A 102 -18.36 8.58 -11.96
N ILE A 103 -17.71 7.58 -12.58
CA ILE A 103 -17.97 6.16 -12.34
C ILE A 103 -17.89 5.78 -10.86
N PHE A 104 -17.03 6.43 -10.06
CA PHE A 104 -16.91 6.17 -8.63
C PHE A 104 -18.14 6.57 -7.80
N LYS A 105 -19.13 7.24 -8.39
CA LYS A 105 -20.44 7.47 -7.75
C LYS A 105 -21.35 6.24 -7.77
N VAL A 106 -21.10 5.30 -8.67
CA VAL A 106 -21.98 4.14 -8.92
C VAL A 106 -21.31 2.80 -8.68
N VAL A 107 -19.99 2.79 -8.49
CA VAL A 107 -19.21 1.58 -8.18
C VAL A 107 -19.59 1.04 -6.80
N HIS A 108 -19.88 -0.26 -6.74
CA HIS A 108 -20.16 -0.98 -5.51
C HIS A 108 -19.60 -2.42 -5.54
N PRO A 109 -18.92 -2.86 -4.46
CA PRO A 109 -18.53 -2.12 -3.26
C PRO A 109 -17.65 -0.88 -3.49
N ILE A 110 -17.76 0.10 -2.59
CA ILE A 110 -16.97 1.34 -2.66
C ILE A 110 -15.52 1.01 -2.27
N PRO A 111 -14.51 1.32 -3.11
CA PRO A 111 -13.11 1.17 -2.74
C PRO A 111 -12.76 2.02 -1.50
N GLU A 112 -11.79 1.60 -0.71
CA GLU A 112 -11.33 2.40 0.43
C GLU A 112 -10.49 3.61 -0.01
N ILE A 113 -9.73 3.43 -1.10
CA ILE A 113 -8.76 4.40 -1.58
C ILE A 113 -8.67 4.38 -3.11
N LEU A 114 -8.61 5.58 -3.68
CA LEU A 114 -8.22 5.82 -5.06
C LEU A 114 -6.78 6.31 -5.10
N ILE A 115 -5.93 5.56 -5.80
CA ILE A 115 -4.58 5.98 -6.18
C ILE A 115 -4.65 6.71 -7.52
N LEU A 116 -4.29 7.98 -7.54
CA LEU A 116 -4.24 8.82 -8.74
C LEU A 116 -2.80 8.97 -9.22
N GLY A 117 -2.46 8.27 -10.30
CA GLY A 117 -1.17 8.39 -10.99
C GLY A 117 -1.17 9.59 -11.95
N CYS A 118 -0.41 10.62 -11.59
CA CYS A 118 -0.43 11.93 -12.23
C CYS A 118 0.46 12.05 -13.49
N GLY A 119 0.99 10.94 -13.99
CA GLY A 119 2.01 10.91 -15.05
C GLY A 119 3.41 10.88 -14.47
N LYS A 120 4.35 11.62 -15.06
CA LYS A 120 5.77 11.62 -14.65
C LYS A 120 6.03 12.21 -13.27
N TYR A 121 5.25 13.22 -12.90
CA TYR A 121 5.44 13.99 -11.66
C TYR A 121 4.14 14.05 -10.85
N VAL A 122 4.30 14.18 -9.53
CA VAL A 122 3.16 14.45 -8.64
C VAL A 122 2.58 15.82 -8.96
N GLN A 123 1.27 15.89 -9.11
CA GLN A 123 0.56 17.13 -9.42
C GLN A 123 -0.38 17.55 -8.27
N PRO A 124 -0.53 18.86 -8.01
CA PRO A 124 -1.44 19.35 -6.98
C PRO A 124 -2.89 19.15 -7.40
N VAL A 125 -3.56 18.19 -6.76
CA VAL A 125 -4.99 17.93 -7.01
C VAL A 125 -5.87 19.08 -6.53
N SER A 126 -6.79 19.53 -7.39
CA SER A 126 -7.74 20.59 -7.10
C SER A 126 -8.61 20.28 -5.87
N PRO A 127 -9.00 21.29 -5.08
CA PRO A 127 -9.89 21.08 -3.93
C PRO A 127 -11.25 20.48 -4.33
N GLU A 128 -11.74 20.82 -5.52
CA GLU A 128 -12.98 20.28 -6.08
C GLU A 128 -12.89 18.77 -6.30
N LEU A 129 -11.81 18.30 -6.94
CA LEU A 129 -11.61 16.87 -7.19
C LEU A 129 -11.44 16.10 -5.86
N ARG A 130 -10.70 16.66 -4.90
CA ARG A 130 -10.58 16.09 -3.55
C ARG A 130 -11.94 15.97 -2.86
N LYS A 131 -12.78 17.02 -2.96
CA LYS A 131 -14.14 17.01 -2.38
C LYS A 131 -15.03 15.98 -3.07
N PHE A 132 -14.95 15.87 -4.39
CA PHE A 132 -15.68 14.87 -5.17
C PHE A 132 -15.32 13.45 -4.70
N ILE A 133 -14.04 13.08 -4.67
CA ILE A 133 -13.61 11.74 -4.23
C ILE A 133 -14.00 11.48 -2.77
N ARG A 134 -13.83 12.45 -1.88
CA ARG A 134 -14.27 12.30 -0.50
C ARG A 134 -15.79 12.07 -0.39
N SER A 135 -16.59 12.66 -1.28
CA SER A 135 -18.04 12.48 -1.28
C SER A 135 -18.49 11.07 -1.67
N THR A 136 -17.65 10.31 -2.37
CA THR A 136 -17.94 8.89 -2.67
C THR A 136 -17.57 7.97 -1.50
N GLY A 137 -16.97 8.49 -0.43
CA GLY A 137 -16.48 7.71 0.72
C GLY A 137 -15.04 7.22 0.60
N MET A 138 -14.36 7.51 -0.53
CA MET A 138 -12.99 7.07 -0.77
C MET A 138 -11.96 8.06 -0.22
N LYS A 139 -10.78 7.55 0.17
CA LYS A 139 -9.57 8.35 0.32
C LYS A 139 -8.94 8.61 -1.05
N LEU A 140 -8.24 9.74 -1.18
CA LEU A 140 -7.49 10.08 -2.40
C LEU A 140 -6.01 10.20 -2.08
N GLU A 141 -5.18 9.43 -2.78
CA GLU A 141 -3.73 9.55 -2.77
C GLU A 141 -3.26 9.86 -4.19
N ALA A 142 -2.58 10.99 -4.36
CA ALA A 142 -2.09 11.44 -5.67
C ALA A 142 -0.57 11.45 -5.67
N ILE A 143 0.01 10.68 -6.58
CA ILE A 143 1.45 10.43 -6.72
C ILE A 143 1.80 10.30 -8.21
N ASP A 144 3.08 10.18 -8.56
CA ASP A 144 3.48 9.87 -9.93
C ASP A 144 3.05 8.44 -10.32
N SER A 145 2.87 8.19 -11.61
CA SER A 145 2.30 6.93 -12.10
C SER A 145 3.18 5.72 -11.85
N ARG A 146 4.50 5.89 -11.75
CA ARG A 146 5.43 4.81 -11.39
C ARG A 146 5.15 4.35 -9.96
N ASN A 147 5.11 5.29 -9.01
CA ASN A 147 4.81 4.97 -7.63
C ASN A 147 3.35 4.52 -7.44
N ALA A 148 2.41 5.05 -8.24
CA ALA A 148 1.01 4.61 -8.23
C ALA A 148 0.86 3.12 -8.57
N ALA A 149 1.56 2.64 -9.60
CA ALA A 149 1.55 1.24 -9.99
C ALA A 149 2.03 0.32 -8.86
N SER A 150 3.15 0.66 -8.22
CA SER A 150 3.68 -0.10 -7.08
C SER A 150 2.76 -0.06 -5.87
N THR A 151 2.20 1.10 -5.52
CA THR A 151 1.26 1.24 -4.40
C THR A 151 -0.03 0.44 -4.65
N TYR A 152 -0.57 0.47 -5.87
CA TYR A 152 -1.72 -0.35 -6.24
C TYR A 152 -1.43 -1.85 -6.05
N ASN A 153 -0.29 -2.33 -6.55
CA ASN A 153 0.09 -3.74 -6.43
C ASN A 153 0.11 -4.19 -4.96
N ILE A 154 0.76 -3.42 -4.08
CA ILE A 154 0.85 -3.75 -2.65
C ILE A 154 -0.55 -3.82 -2.02
N LEU A 155 -1.39 -2.80 -2.26
CA LEU A 155 -2.73 -2.74 -1.68
C LEU A 155 -3.63 -3.86 -2.22
N ASN A 156 -3.50 -4.20 -3.50
CA ASN A 156 -4.25 -5.27 -4.14
C ASN A 156 -3.82 -6.65 -3.58
N GLU A 157 -2.52 -6.88 -3.40
CA GLU A 157 -1.95 -8.08 -2.79
C GLU A 157 -2.38 -8.25 -1.33
N GLU A 158 -2.50 -7.15 -0.58
CA GLU A 158 -3.04 -7.15 0.79
C GLU A 158 -4.56 -7.46 0.84
N GLY A 159 -5.22 -7.56 -0.33
CA GLY A 159 -6.66 -7.78 -0.42
C GLY A 159 -7.49 -6.56 -0.01
N ARG A 160 -6.88 -5.37 -0.03
CA ARG A 160 -7.58 -4.13 0.32
C ARG A 160 -8.38 -3.62 -0.88
N PRO A 161 -9.61 -3.12 -0.68
CA PRO A 161 -10.39 -2.50 -1.76
C PRO A 161 -9.70 -1.23 -2.27
N VAL A 162 -8.91 -1.35 -3.34
CA VAL A 162 -8.17 -0.26 -3.96
C VAL A 162 -8.66 -0.03 -5.38
N ALA A 163 -8.76 1.24 -5.78
CA ALA A 163 -8.93 1.67 -7.16
C ALA A 163 -7.71 2.46 -7.62
N ALA A 164 -7.45 2.46 -8.93
CA ALA A 164 -6.41 3.28 -9.53
C ALA A 164 -6.94 4.05 -10.74
N ALA A 165 -6.51 5.30 -10.89
CA ALA A 165 -6.67 6.10 -12.09
C ALA A 165 -5.29 6.61 -12.47
N VAL A 166 -4.72 6.13 -13.59
CA VAL A 166 -3.29 6.35 -13.90
C VAL A 166 -3.12 6.89 -15.31
N LEU A 167 -2.36 7.99 -15.42
CA LEU A 167 -1.86 8.51 -16.70
C LEU A 167 -0.54 7.80 -17.06
N PRO A 168 -0.20 7.59 -18.35
CA PRO A 168 1.10 7.07 -18.74
C PRO A 168 2.28 7.90 -18.22
N PHE A 169 3.45 7.25 -18.06
CA PHE A 169 4.65 7.93 -17.55
C PHE A 169 5.14 9.05 -18.46
N GLY A 170 4.91 8.95 -19.78
CA GLY A 170 5.31 9.96 -20.77
C GLY A 170 4.43 11.21 -20.77
N VAL A 171 3.38 11.26 -19.95
CA VAL A 171 2.55 12.46 -19.80
C VAL A 171 3.27 13.45 -18.89
N ASP A 172 3.72 14.53 -19.50
CA ASP A 172 4.22 15.74 -18.85
C ASP A 172 3.13 16.83 -18.86
N SER A 173 3.07 17.62 -17.78
CA SER A 173 2.02 18.59 -17.42
C SER A 173 1.42 19.39 -18.59
#